data_AF-A0A945YFW0-F1
#
_entry.id   AF-A0A945YFW0-F1
#
_cell.length_a   1.000
_cell.length_b   1.000
_cell.length_c   1.000
_cell.angle_alpha   90.00
_cell.angle_beta   90.00
_cell.angle_gamma   90.00
#
_symmetry.space_group_name_H-M   'P 1'
#
loop_
_entity.id
_entity.type
_entity.pdbx_description
1 polymer ?
#
loop_
_entity_poly.entity_id
_entity_poly.type
_entity_poly.pdbx_seq_one_letter_code
_entity_poly.pdbx_strand_id
1 'polypeptide(L)'
;MTSPMSRFFRSLLVFGFTIASSVITSAEDEDWIDLFDGKSLEGWVANLGKRGDGNSQKLEDIFPVNDGTIHVYKDAPNRTKQFNANLRTKDSFSRFRLQVEYRWLDNRFQPRHGAVRDAGILFHIHTEPDSVWPPSVEMQ
;
A
#
# COMPACT_ATOMS: atom_id res chain seq x y z
N MET A 1 51.02 -74.29 -13.07
CA MET A 1 49.56 -74.12 -13.21
C MET A 1 48.99 -74.17 -11.80
N THR A 2 48.44 -73.15 -11.15
CA THR A 2 47.79 -71.88 -11.51
C THR A 2 47.91 -70.88 -10.33
N SER A 3 47.75 -69.59 -10.62
CA SER A 3 47.96 -68.36 -9.81
C SER A 3 47.36 -68.31 -8.38
N PRO A 4 47.96 -67.53 -7.45
CA PRO A 4 47.32 -67.09 -6.20
C PRO A 4 46.44 -65.85 -6.43
N MET A 5 45.34 -65.75 -5.68
CA MET A 5 44.37 -64.66 -5.73
C MET A 5 44.83 -63.48 -4.87
N SER A 6 44.97 -62.30 -5.49
CA SER A 6 45.34 -61.05 -4.82
C SER A 6 44.17 -60.48 -4.02
N ARG A 7 44.44 -60.06 -2.78
CA ARG A 7 43.51 -59.25 -1.97
C ARG A 7 43.88 -57.78 -2.15
N PHE A 8 43.07 -57.04 -2.89
CA PHE A 8 43.17 -55.59 -2.96
C PHE A 8 42.53 -54.95 -1.73
N PHE A 9 43.34 -54.33 -0.87
CA PHE A 9 42.87 -53.38 0.14
C PHE A 9 42.51 -52.06 -0.57
N ARG A 10 41.22 -51.70 -0.59
CA ARG A 10 40.80 -50.36 -1.05
C ARG A 10 40.87 -49.40 0.14
N SER A 11 41.86 -48.50 0.10
CA SER A 11 41.91 -47.34 0.97
C SER A 11 40.87 -46.33 0.50
N LEU A 12 39.89 -45.99 1.35
CA LEU A 12 38.88 -44.98 1.05
C LEU A 12 39.38 -43.62 1.56
N LEU A 13 39.70 -42.72 0.63
CA LEU A 13 40.12 -41.35 0.92
C LEU A 13 38.86 -40.48 1.05
N VAL A 14 38.52 -40.06 2.28
CA VAL A 14 37.39 -39.16 2.54
C VAL A 14 37.86 -37.73 2.34
N PHE A 15 37.44 -37.11 1.25
CA PHE A 15 37.66 -35.68 1.00
C PHE A 15 36.61 -34.88 1.81
N GLY A 16 37.05 -34.22 2.89
CA GLY A 16 36.21 -33.31 3.66
C GLY A 16 35.92 -32.05 2.86
N PHE A 17 34.69 -31.89 2.40
CA PHE A 17 34.22 -30.67 1.75
C PHE A 17 33.65 -29.73 2.81
N THR A 18 34.45 -28.76 3.26
CA THR A 18 34.00 -27.71 4.17
C THR A 18 33.16 -26.71 3.37
N ILE A 19 31.83 -26.78 3.53
CA ILE A 19 30.92 -25.76 3.02
C ILE A 19 31.11 -24.53 3.90
N ALA A 20 31.80 -23.51 3.37
CA ALA A 20 31.77 -22.18 3.96
C ALA A 20 30.38 -21.61 3.73
N SER A 21 29.55 -21.58 4.78
CA SER A 21 28.27 -20.87 4.75
C SER A 21 28.55 -19.37 4.68
N SER A 22 28.37 -18.79 3.50
CA SER A 22 28.26 -17.35 3.34
C SER A 22 27.01 -16.88 4.08
N VAL A 23 27.18 -16.14 5.18
CA VAL A 23 26.09 -15.42 5.82
C VAL A 23 25.65 -14.35 4.83
N ILE A 24 24.49 -14.54 4.21
CA ILE A 24 23.80 -13.48 3.50
C ILE A 24 23.26 -12.57 4.59
N THR A 25 23.95 -11.46 4.85
CA THR A 25 23.40 -10.38 5.65
C THR A 25 22.18 -9.85 4.90
N SER A 26 20.98 -10.09 5.43
CA SER A 26 19.78 -9.39 4.97
C SER A 26 20.03 -7.90 5.15
N ALA A 27 19.76 -7.11 4.11
CA ALA A 27 19.72 -5.66 4.22
C ALA A 27 18.85 -5.30 5.43
N GLU A 28 19.31 -4.36 6.25
CA GLU A 28 18.57 -3.86 7.41
C GLU A 28 17.13 -3.54 6.96
N ASP A 29 16.14 -4.12 7.65
CA ASP A 29 14.74 -3.77 7.45
C ASP A 29 14.65 -2.25 7.59
N GLU A 30 14.43 -1.54 6.49
CA GLU A 30 14.13 -0.12 6.54
C GLU A 30 12.92 0.05 7.47
N ASP A 31 13.04 0.91 8.50
CA ASP A 31 11.98 1.16 9.47
C ASP A 31 10.75 1.79 8.78
N TRP A 32 9.91 0.96 8.17
CA TRP A 32 8.61 1.35 7.65
C TRP A 32 7.71 1.74 8.82
N ILE A 33 7.00 2.85 8.66
CA ILE A 33 5.91 3.23 9.56
C ILE A 33 4.58 2.97 8.88
N ASP A 34 3.65 2.37 9.61
CA ASP A 34 2.29 2.19 9.13
C ASP A 34 1.54 3.52 9.25
N LEU A 35 1.18 4.11 8.10
CA LEU A 35 0.31 5.29 8.06
C LEU A 35 -1.16 4.93 8.37
N PHE A 36 -1.52 3.65 8.25
CA PHE A 36 -2.85 3.14 8.52
C PHE A 36 -2.76 1.87 9.37
N ASP A 37 -3.43 1.88 10.52
CA ASP A 37 -3.40 0.81 11.54
C ASP A 37 -4.30 -0.39 11.20
N GLY A 38 -4.98 -0.37 10.05
CA GLY A 38 -5.95 -1.40 9.65
C GLY A 38 -7.32 -1.29 10.33
N LYS A 39 -7.54 -0.30 11.21
CA LYS A 39 -8.69 -0.25 12.12
C LYS A 39 -9.43 1.08 12.07
N SER A 40 -8.70 2.18 11.92
CA SER A 40 -9.24 3.52 12.11
C SER A 40 -8.56 4.54 11.20
N LEU A 41 -9.19 5.71 11.08
CA LEU A 41 -8.59 6.87 10.44
C LEU A 41 -7.85 7.75 11.47
N GLU A 42 -7.38 7.17 12.57
CA GLU A 42 -6.45 7.86 13.48
C GLU A 42 -5.17 8.22 12.72
N GLY A 43 -4.65 9.43 12.93
CA GLY A 43 -3.54 9.97 12.13
C GLY A 43 -3.97 10.60 10.80
N TRP A 44 -5.26 10.55 10.42
CA TRP A 44 -5.76 11.15 9.18
C TRP A 44 -6.64 12.37 9.43
N VAL A 45 -6.71 13.25 8.42
CA VAL A 45 -7.65 14.37 8.33
C VAL A 45 -8.34 14.29 6.98
N ALA A 46 -9.66 14.47 6.97
CA ALA A 46 -10.45 14.39 5.75
C ALA A 46 -10.88 15.77 5.27
N ASN A 47 -10.79 15.99 3.96
CA ASN A 47 -11.46 17.10 3.29
C ASN A 47 -12.67 16.55 2.53
N LEU A 48 -13.86 16.77 3.10
CA LEU A 48 -15.10 16.23 2.58
C LEU A 48 -15.71 17.26 1.62
N GLY A 49 -15.74 16.95 0.33
CA GLY A 49 -16.34 17.84 -0.67
C GLY A 49 -17.76 18.25 -0.31
N LYS A 50 -18.08 19.52 -0.60
CA LYS A 50 -19.39 20.09 -0.31
C LYS A 50 -20.41 19.69 -1.38
N ARG A 51 -21.62 19.43 -0.94
CA ARG A 51 -22.83 19.29 -1.74
C ARG A 51 -23.30 20.67 -2.20
N GLY A 52 -24.21 20.69 -3.18
CA GLY A 52 -24.76 21.93 -3.73
C GLY A 52 -25.58 22.77 -2.73
N ASP A 53 -25.92 22.21 -1.56
CA ASP A 53 -26.60 22.88 -0.44
C ASP A 53 -25.61 23.44 0.62
N GLY A 54 -24.30 23.32 0.38
CA GLY A 54 -23.24 23.76 1.29
C GLY A 54 -22.81 22.73 2.33
N ASN A 55 -23.48 21.59 2.46
CA ASN A 55 -23.16 20.55 3.45
C ASN A 55 -22.25 19.47 2.87
N SER A 56 -21.48 18.76 3.69
CA SER A 56 -20.70 17.58 3.25
C SER A 56 -21.37 16.26 3.70
N GLN A 57 -21.06 15.16 3.03
CA GLN A 57 -21.43 13.81 3.51
C GLN A 57 -20.62 13.45 4.75
N LYS A 58 -21.08 12.50 5.56
CA LYS A 58 -20.34 12.08 6.76
C LYS A 58 -19.07 11.34 6.37
N LEU A 59 -18.05 11.42 7.22
CA LEU A 59 -16.75 10.78 6.96
C LEU A 59 -16.91 9.28 6.70
N GLU A 60 -17.67 8.59 7.53
CA GLU A 60 -17.92 7.16 7.47
C GLU A 60 -18.71 6.72 6.22
N ASP A 61 -19.47 7.61 5.60
CA ASP A 61 -20.17 7.33 4.34
C ASP A 61 -19.20 7.41 3.14
N ILE A 62 -18.16 8.24 3.24
CA ILE A 62 -17.15 8.44 2.19
C ILE A 62 -16.01 7.43 2.35
N PHE A 63 -15.42 7.34 3.54
CA PHE A 63 -14.22 6.56 3.84
C PHE A 63 -14.47 5.51 4.94
N PRO A 64 -15.38 4.54 4.74
CA PRO A 64 -15.58 3.49 5.73
C PRO A 64 -14.32 2.61 5.81
N VAL A 65 -13.92 2.28 7.05
CA VAL A 65 -12.84 1.33 7.34
C VAL A 65 -13.46 -0.03 7.65
N ASN A 66 -13.17 -1.03 6.82
CA ASN A 66 -13.63 -2.40 7.01
C ASN A 66 -12.56 -3.38 6.56
N ASP A 67 -12.38 -4.46 7.33
CA ASP A 67 -11.50 -5.58 7.00
C ASP A 67 -10.06 -5.14 6.67
N GLY A 68 -9.47 -4.29 7.50
CA GLY A 68 -8.09 -3.83 7.28
C GLY A 68 -7.91 -2.90 6.08
N THR A 69 -8.99 -2.32 5.55
CA THR A 69 -8.96 -1.52 4.32
C THR A 69 -9.78 -0.23 4.47
N ILE A 70 -9.22 0.88 3.98
CA ILE A 70 -9.97 2.12 3.74
C ILE A 70 -10.72 1.96 2.41
N HIS A 71 -12.04 1.99 2.43
CA HIS A 71 -12.85 1.99 1.21
C HIS A 71 -13.22 3.41 0.81
N VAL A 72 -13.65 3.60 -0.43
CA VAL A 72 -14.25 4.87 -0.90
C VAL A 72 -15.66 4.59 -1.40
N TYR A 73 -16.66 5.16 -0.73
CA TYR A 73 -18.09 5.00 -1.03
C TYR A 73 -18.57 3.55 -1.10
N LYS A 74 -18.10 2.70 -0.16
CA LYS A 74 -18.38 1.25 -0.15
C LYS A 74 -19.89 0.94 -0.23
N ASP A 75 -20.67 1.58 0.62
CA ASP A 75 -22.10 1.29 0.80
C ASP A 75 -23.00 2.23 -0.01
N ALA A 76 -22.41 3.18 -0.75
CA ALA A 76 -23.16 4.08 -1.60
C ALA A 76 -23.78 3.31 -2.79
N PRO A 77 -25.06 3.53 -3.12
CA PRO A 77 -25.66 2.87 -4.27
C PRO A 77 -24.93 3.26 -5.57
N ASN A 78 -24.71 2.26 -6.43
CA ASN A 78 -24.00 2.45 -7.69
C ASN A 78 -24.66 3.54 -8.55
N ARG A 79 -23.86 4.30 -9.30
CA ARG A 79 -24.28 5.38 -10.21
C ARG A 79 -24.94 6.60 -9.55
N THR A 80 -24.95 6.69 -8.23
CA THR A 80 -25.39 7.89 -7.51
C THR A 80 -24.38 9.04 -7.61
N LYS A 81 -24.82 10.26 -7.30
CA LYS A 81 -23.97 11.45 -7.24
C LYS A 81 -23.09 11.39 -5.99
N GLN A 82 -21.78 11.40 -6.20
CA GLN A 82 -20.79 11.48 -5.14
C GLN A 82 -19.88 12.70 -5.36
N PHE A 83 -19.24 13.16 -4.30
CA PHE A 83 -18.41 14.36 -4.32
C PHE A 83 -16.94 13.98 -4.18
N ASN A 84 -16.05 14.82 -4.68
CA ASN A 84 -14.62 14.61 -4.48
C ASN A 84 -14.28 14.81 -3.00
N ALA A 85 -13.40 13.99 -2.47
CA ALA A 85 -12.90 14.11 -1.12
C ALA A 85 -11.48 13.54 -1.07
N ASN A 86 -10.70 13.94 -0.08
CA ASN A 86 -9.39 13.35 0.18
C ASN A 86 -9.21 13.03 1.65
N LEU A 87 -8.30 12.08 1.90
CA LEU A 87 -7.68 11.84 3.20
C LEU A 87 -6.22 12.27 3.12
N ARG A 88 -5.75 12.98 4.13
CA ARG A 88 -4.33 13.33 4.30
C ARG A 88 -3.84 12.90 5.67
N THR A 89 -2.54 12.65 5.78
CA THR A 89 -1.90 12.47 7.08
C THR A 89 -1.98 13.76 7.91
N LYS A 90 -2.08 13.61 9.23
CA LYS A 90 -1.91 14.72 10.19
C LYS A 90 -0.47 15.21 10.17
N ASP A 91 0.47 14.28 10.09
CA ASP A 91 1.89 14.56 10.05
C ASP A 91 2.36 14.95 8.65
N SER A 92 3.45 15.72 8.60
CA SER A 92 4.10 16.17 7.37
C SER A 92 5.43 15.46 7.18
N PHE A 93 5.70 15.05 5.94
CA PHE A 93 6.91 14.32 5.55
C PHE A 93 7.67 15.11 4.47
N SER A 94 9.00 15.12 4.56
CA SER A 94 9.86 15.87 3.64
C SER A 94 10.57 14.98 2.63
N ARG A 95 11.09 13.82 3.06
CA ARG A 95 11.76 12.82 2.24
C ARG A 95 11.25 11.47 2.68
N PHE A 96 10.59 10.74 1.79
CA PHE A 96 9.97 9.47 2.13
C PHE A 96 10.01 8.53 0.93
N ARG A 97 9.91 7.24 1.24
CA ARG A 97 9.45 6.22 0.31
C ARG A 97 8.04 5.85 0.73
N LEU A 98 7.12 5.79 -0.22
CA LEU A 98 5.73 5.47 0.04
C LEU A 98 5.38 4.18 -0.70
N GLN A 99 4.83 3.23 0.05
CA GLN A 99 4.23 2.02 -0.49
C GLN A 99 2.73 2.07 -0.21
N VAL A 100 1.92 1.92 -1.26
CA VAL A 100 0.46 1.85 -1.16
C VAL A 100 -0.01 0.76 -2.11
N GLU A 101 -0.91 -0.09 -1.61
CA GLU A 101 -1.69 -0.99 -2.44
C GLU A 101 -3.11 -0.46 -2.54
N TYR A 102 -3.64 -0.42 -3.76
CA TYR A 102 -5.03 -0.06 -3.97
C TYR A 102 -5.61 -0.89 -5.10
N ARG A 103 -6.94 -0.99 -5.13
CA ARG A 103 -7.67 -1.65 -6.20
C ARG A 103 -8.99 -0.95 -6.46
N TRP A 104 -9.48 -1.12 -7.67
CA TRP A 104 -10.80 -0.67 -8.04
C TRP A 104 -11.86 -1.71 -7.71
N LEU A 105 -12.98 -1.26 -7.14
CA LEU A 105 -14.20 -2.06 -7.00
C LEU A 105 -15.09 -1.90 -8.26
N ASP A 106 -16.31 -2.44 -8.21
CA ASP A 106 -17.22 -2.39 -9.36
C ASP A 106 -17.99 -1.07 -9.46
N ASN A 107 -18.36 -0.47 -8.33
CA ASN A 107 -19.18 0.74 -8.30
C ASN A 107 -18.52 1.93 -9.01
N ARG A 108 -19.35 2.69 -9.73
CA ARG A 108 -18.98 3.91 -10.48
C ARG A 108 -19.98 5.00 -10.11
N PHE A 109 -19.52 6.24 -9.92
CA PHE A 109 -20.35 7.31 -9.38
C PHE A 109 -20.42 8.52 -10.31
N GLN A 110 -21.57 9.21 -10.31
CA GLN A 110 -21.71 10.49 -11.01
C GLN A 110 -20.84 11.56 -10.34
N PRO A 111 -20.29 12.51 -11.12
CA PRO A 111 -20.56 12.72 -12.55
C PRO A 111 -19.67 11.88 -13.50
N ARG A 112 -18.67 11.16 -12.99
CA ARG A 112 -17.62 10.50 -13.81
C ARG A 112 -17.84 9.00 -14.05
N HIS A 113 -19.05 8.47 -13.85
CA HIS A 113 -19.31 7.03 -13.92
C HIS A 113 -19.03 6.38 -15.28
N GLY A 114 -19.04 7.17 -16.36
CA GLY A 114 -18.68 6.73 -17.72
C GLY A 114 -17.25 7.05 -18.15
N ALA A 115 -16.44 7.65 -17.28
CA ALA A 115 -15.05 7.99 -17.57
C ALA A 115 -14.08 6.90 -17.10
N VAL A 116 -12.80 7.03 -17.48
CA VAL A 116 -11.71 6.27 -16.87
C VAL A 116 -11.73 6.53 -15.35
N ARG A 117 -11.43 5.49 -14.57
CA ARG A 117 -11.40 5.58 -13.12
C ARG A 117 -10.31 6.55 -12.69
N ASP A 118 -10.59 7.26 -11.61
CA ASP A 118 -9.86 8.46 -11.25
C ASP A 118 -9.67 8.50 -9.73
N ALA A 119 -8.41 8.42 -9.31
CA ALA A 119 -7.91 8.59 -7.95
C ALA A 119 -6.43 8.92 -8.08
N GLY A 120 -5.83 9.46 -7.02
CA GLY A 120 -4.43 9.79 -7.00
C GLY A 120 -3.88 9.88 -5.60
N ILE A 121 -2.57 9.75 -5.50
CA ILE A 121 -1.80 10.02 -4.29
C ILE A 121 -1.21 11.42 -4.45
N LEU A 122 -1.63 12.33 -3.57
CA LEU A 122 -1.15 13.71 -3.53
C LEU A 122 -0.03 13.82 -2.51
N PHE A 123 1.09 14.42 -2.87
CA PHE A 123 2.24 14.62 -1.98
C PHE A 123 2.86 16.02 -2.14
N HIS A 124 3.56 16.45 -1.09
CA HIS A 124 4.10 17.81 -0.96
C HIS A 124 3.04 18.90 -1.18
N ILE A 125 2.01 18.90 -0.34
CA ILE A 125 0.98 19.95 -0.35
C ILE A 125 1.63 21.30 0.02
N HIS A 126 1.45 22.31 -0.82
CA HIS A 126 2.14 23.61 -0.70
C HIS A 126 1.34 24.71 0.02
N THR A 127 0.08 24.45 0.37
CA THR A 127 -0.82 25.41 1.00
C THR A 127 -1.48 24.80 2.22
N GLU A 128 -2.29 25.61 2.92
CA GLU A 128 -3.25 25.06 3.86
C GLU A 128 -4.10 23.99 3.14
N PRO A 129 -4.20 22.77 3.70
CA PRO A 129 -4.87 21.66 3.04
C PRO A 129 -6.36 21.70 3.38
N ASP A 130 -7.06 22.77 3.00
CA ASP A 130 -8.50 22.95 3.22
C ASP A 130 -9.35 22.64 1.97
N SER A 131 -8.67 22.39 0.84
CA SER A 131 -9.28 21.99 -0.43
C SER A 131 -9.28 20.47 -0.64
N VAL A 132 -10.26 19.98 -1.41
CA VAL A 132 -10.30 18.59 -1.89
C VAL A 132 -9.20 18.28 -2.90
N TRP A 133 -8.67 19.31 -3.58
CA TRP A 133 -7.52 19.24 -4.46
C TRP A 133 -6.58 20.40 -4.10
N PRO A 134 -5.74 20.26 -3.08
CA PRO A 134 -4.77 21.28 -2.74
C PRO A 134 -3.62 21.28 -3.75
N PRO A 135 -2.97 22.42 -4.02
CA PRO A 135 -1.76 22.49 -4.82
C PRO A 135 -0.69 21.51 -4.30
N SER A 136 -0.36 20.51 -5.12
CA SER A 136 0.51 19.37 -4.78
C SER A 136 1.01 18.68 -6.05
N VAL A 137 1.92 17.71 -5.88
CA VAL A 137 2.25 16.76 -6.94
C VAL A 137 1.34 15.54 -6.78
N GLU A 138 0.80 15.03 -7.89
CA GLU A 138 -0.13 13.91 -7.91
C GLU A 138 0.46 12.73 -8.69
N MET A 139 0.37 11.53 -8.12
CA MET A 139 0.58 10.26 -8.82
C MET A 139 -0.78 9.60 -9.02
N GLN A 140 -1.19 9.47 -10.29
CA GLN A 140 -2.48 8.95 -10.71
C GLN A 140 -2.42 7.46 -11.10
#